data_AF-A0A392NCT7-F1
#
_entry.id   AF-A0A392NCT7-F1
#
_cell.length_a   1.000
_cell.length_b   1.000
_cell.length_c   1.000
_cell.angle_alpha   90.00
_cell.angle_beta   90.00
_cell.angle_gamma   90.00
#
_symmetry.space_group_name_H-M   'P 1'
#
loop_
_entity.id
_entity.type
_entity.pdbx_description
1 polymer ?
#
loop_
_entity_poly.entity_id
_entity_poly.type
_entity_poly.pdbx_seq_one_letter_code
_entity_poly.pdbx_strand_id
1 'polypeptide(L)'
;MGVHAFIVPIRDMKTHQTLPGIEIHDCGHKVGLNGVDNGALRFRSVRIPRDNLLNRFGDVSRDGQYTSTLPSVNKRFGATLGELVGGRVGLAYSSVSVLKVAATIAIRYSLIRQQFGPPNQPEVTILDYQSHQHKLMPMLASTYAFHFATTNLVEKYAQMKKSHDEELVADVHALSAGLKAYVTSYTAKSLSICREACGGHGYAAVNRFGSLRNDHDIFQTFEGDNTVLLQQVVG
;
A
#
# COMPACT_ATOMS: atom_id res chain seq x y z
N MET A 1 -15.29 0.37 -26.93
CA MET A 1 -14.04 0.97 -26.40
C MET A 1 -14.10 1.01 -24.88
N GLY A 2 -12.97 1.10 -24.18
CA GLY A 2 -12.90 1.09 -22.70
C GLY A 2 -11.81 2.05 -22.20
N VAL A 3 -11.37 1.89 -20.95
CA VAL A 3 -10.31 2.73 -20.36
C VAL A 3 -8.97 2.48 -21.06
N HIS A 4 -8.26 3.56 -21.42
CA HIS A 4 -6.93 3.56 -22.04
C HIS A 4 -6.05 4.62 -21.38
N ALA A 5 -4.73 4.45 -21.48
CA ALA A 5 -3.76 5.38 -20.95
C ALA A 5 -3.20 6.29 -22.06
N PHE A 6 -3.08 7.58 -21.76
CA PHE A 6 -2.56 8.60 -22.66
C PHE A 6 -1.47 9.41 -21.96
N ILE A 7 -0.42 9.75 -22.68
CA ILE A 7 0.58 10.72 -22.23
C ILE A 7 0.01 12.13 -22.50
N VAL A 8 -0.14 12.94 -21.45
CA VAL A 8 -0.63 14.32 -21.59
C VAL A 8 0.36 15.26 -20.90
N PRO A 9 1.06 16.13 -21.64
CA PRO A 9 1.83 17.21 -21.02
C PRO A 9 0.89 18.10 -20.21
N ILE A 10 1.20 18.33 -18.92
CA ILE A 10 0.33 19.10 -18.02
C ILE A 10 0.88 20.49 -17.65
N ARG A 11 2.19 20.70 -17.81
CA ARG A 11 2.89 21.94 -17.50
C ARG A 11 3.94 22.24 -18.55
N ASP A 12 4.23 23.51 -18.74
CA ASP A 12 5.39 23.96 -19.53
C ASP A 12 6.69 23.64 -18.78
N MET A 13 7.68 23.10 -19.48
CA MET A 13 8.92 22.59 -18.87
C MET A 13 9.88 23.68 -18.40
N LYS A 14 9.70 24.93 -18.82
CA LYS A 14 10.57 26.06 -18.43
C LYS A 14 9.94 26.90 -17.32
N THR A 15 8.66 27.18 -17.45
CA THR A 15 7.92 28.09 -16.56
C THR A 15 7.13 27.35 -15.49
N HIS A 16 6.94 26.03 -15.63
CA HIS A 16 6.09 25.19 -14.77
C HIS A 16 4.62 25.62 -14.69
N GLN A 17 4.19 26.58 -15.51
CA GLN A 17 2.80 27.00 -15.64
C GLN A 17 1.97 25.87 -16.27
N THR A 18 0.69 25.79 -15.91
CA THR A 18 -0.23 24.82 -16.53
C THR A 18 -0.41 25.13 -18.01
N LEU A 19 -0.52 24.09 -18.85
CA LEU A 19 -0.79 24.27 -20.27
C LEU A 19 -2.27 24.63 -20.52
N PRO A 20 -2.61 25.26 -21.66
CA PRO A 20 -3.98 25.66 -21.96
C PRO A 20 -5.00 24.52 -21.85
N GLY A 21 -6.12 24.78 -21.17
CA GLY A 21 -7.18 23.80 -20.94
C GLY A 21 -6.91 22.82 -19.79
N ILE A 22 -5.84 23.01 -19.02
CA ILE A 22 -5.47 22.15 -17.88
C ILE A 22 -5.64 22.92 -16.57
N GLU A 23 -6.45 22.37 -15.68
CA GLU A 23 -6.64 22.84 -14.31
C GLU A 23 -6.03 21.83 -13.34
N ILE A 24 -5.19 22.30 -12.42
CA ILE A 24 -4.54 21.49 -11.38
C ILE A 24 -4.77 22.17 -10.04
N HIS A 25 -5.31 21.43 -9.08
CA HIS A 25 -5.55 21.91 -7.71
C HIS A 25 -4.94 20.94 -6.71
N ASP A 26 -4.29 21.47 -5.67
CA ASP A 26 -3.87 20.67 -4.52
C ASP A 26 -5.11 20.16 -3.76
N CYS A 27 -5.13 18.89 -3.39
CA CYS A 27 -6.21 18.28 -2.60
C CYS A 27 -6.19 18.71 -1.12
N GLY A 28 -5.15 19.42 -0.70
CA GLY A 28 -5.00 19.98 0.63
C GLY A 28 -4.38 19.01 1.64
N HIS A 29 -4.56 19.38 2.91
CA HIS A 29 -4.01 18.64 4.04
C HIS A 29 -4.70 17.27 4.18
N LYS A 30 -3.89 16.24 4.39
CA LYS A 30 -4.32 14.84 4.51
C LYS A 30 -4.11 14.34 5.94
N VAL A 31 -4.74 13.19 6.24
CA VAL A 31 -4.52 12.46 7.50
C VAL A 31 -3.04 12.14 7.70
N GLY A 32 -2.36 11.68 6.64
CA GLY A 32 -0.93 11.39 6.60
C GLY A 32 -0.34 11.61 5.20
N LEU A 33 0.94 11.32 5.05
CA LEU A 33 1.70 11.51 3.80
C LEU A 33 1.64 12.96 3.27
N ASN A 34 1.67 13.94 4.17
CA ASN A 34 1.60 15.37 3.81
C ASN A 34 2.82 15.89 3.04
N GLY A 35 3.87 15.08 2.87
CA GLY A 35 4.98 15.37 1.95
C GLY A 35 4.67 15.05 0.47
N VAL A 36 3.50 14.46 0.17
CA VAL A 36 3.03 14.16 -1.19
C VAL A 36 1.98 15.17 -1.61
N ASP A 37 2.16 15.78 -2.79
CA ASP A 37 1.32 16.82 -3.39
C ASP A 37 0.18 16.23 -4.24
N ASN A 38 -0.67 15.41 -3.61
CA ASN A 38 -1.84 14.85 -4.29
C ASN A 38 -2.71 15.97 -4.89
N GLY A 39 -2.93 15.91 -6.20
CA GLY A 39 -3.69 16.93 -6.93
C GLY A 39 -4.93 16.39 -7.64
N ALA A 40 -5.94 17.25 -7.78
CA ALA A 40 -7.06 17.09 -8.69
C ALA A 40 -6.70 17.69 -10.05
N LEU A 41 -6.99 16.96 -11.12
CA LEU A 41 -6.66 17.32 -12.50
C LEU A 41 -7.92 17.35 -13.35
N ARG A 42 -8.15 18.45 -14.08
CA ARG A 42 -9.24 18.58 -15.04
C ARG A 42 -8.71 19.04 -16.39
N PHE A 43 -9.21 18.38 -17.43
CA PHE A 43 -8.95 18.74 -18.82
C PHE A 43 -10.20 19.40 -19.46
N ARG A 44 -10.00 20.47 -20.21
CA ARG A 44 -11.02 21.14 -21.02
C ARG A 44 -10.59 21.15 -22.49
N SER A 45 -11.07 20.17 -23.24
CA SER A 45 -10.82 20.04 -24.68
C SER A 45 -9.33 20.09 -25.06
N VAL A 46 -8.47 19.54 -24.20
CA VAL A 46 -7.02 19.43 -24.44
C VAL A 46 -6.77 18.52 -25.63
N ARG A 47 -5.92 18.96 -26.56
CA ARG A 47 -5.52 18.18 -27.74
C ARG A 47 -4.12 17.62 -27.53
N ILE A 48 -3.95 16.34 -27.84
CA ILE A 48 -2.67 15.65 -27.83
C ILE A 48 -2.47 14.91 -29.16
N PRO A 49 -1.23 14.63 -29.58
CA PRO A 49 -0.97 13.74 -30.72
C PRO A 49 -1.59 12.37 -30.50
N ARG A 50 -2.06 11.73 -31.58
CA ARG A 50 -2.59 10.35 -31.54
C ARG A 50 -1.58 9.37 -30.94
N ASP A 51 -0.31 9.56 -31.26
CA ASP A 51 0.80 8.70 -30.84
C ASP A 51 1.09 8.79 -29.32
N ASN A 52 0.42 9.68 -28.58
CA ASN A 52 0.46 9.71 -27.12
C ASN A 52 -0.40 8.61 -26.47
N LEU A 53 -1.18 7.85 -27.25
CA LEU A 53 -1.87 6.65 -26.78
C LEU A 53 -0.85 5.54 -26.47
N LEU A 54 -0.89 5.00 -25.25
CA LEU A 54 -0.12 3.79 -24.90
C LEU A 54 -0.84 2.56 -25.50
N ASN A 55 -0.52 2.25 -26.75
CA ASN A 55 -1.33 1.38 -27.61
C ASN A 55 -0.99 -0.12 -27.57
N ARG A 56 -0.23 -0.60 -26.56
CA ARG A 56 0.19 -2.02 -26.46
C ARG A 56 -0.98 -3.01 -26.48
N PHE A 57 -2.12 -2.64 -25.89
CA PHE A 57 -3.29 -3.52 -25.72
C PHE A 57 -4.50 -3.11 -26.58
N GLY A 58 -4.40 -2.01 -27.32
CA GLY A 58 -5.45 -1.45 -28.14
C GLY A 58 -4.94 -0.21 -28.87
N ASP A 59 -5.18 -0.14 -30.18
CA ASP A 59 -4.71 0.94 -31.04
C ASP A 59 -5.88 1.62 -31.76
N VAL A 60 -5.62 2.85 -32.21
CA VAL A 60 -6.56 3.63 -33.01
C VAL A 60 -5.82 4.14 -34.23
N SER A 61 -6.22 3.71 -35.42
CA SER A 61 -5.61 4.11 -36.69
C SER A 61 -5.88 5.60 -37.02
N ARG A 62 -5.23 6.13 -38.05
CA ARG A 62 -5.40 7.55 -38.48
C ARG A 62 -6.82 7.87 -38.94
N ASP A 63 -7.52 6.90 -39.51
CA ASP A 63 -8.92 6.98 -39.92
C ASP A 63 -9.91 6.69 -38.76
N GLY A 64 -9.41 6.49 -37.54
CA GLY A 64 -10.22 6.34 -36.32
C GLY A 64 -10.71 4.92 -36.05
N GLN A 65 -10.21 3.91 -36.76
CA GLN A 65 -10.57 2.52 -36.53
C GLN A 65 -9.83 1.96 -35.32
N TYR A 66 -10.57 1.32 -34.42
CA TYR A 66 -10.04 0.70 -33.22
C TYR A 66 -9.67 -0.76 -33.46
N THR A 67 -8.49 -1.17 -33.01
CA THR A 67 -8.03 -2.56 -33.08
C THR A 67 -7.47 -3.03 -31.74
N SER A 68 -7.57 -4.34 -31.47
CA SER A 68 -7.03 -4.96 -30.26
C SER A 68 -6.91 -6.47 -30.48
N THR A 69 -5.78 -7.04 -30.07
CA THR A 69 -5.57 -8.50 -30.06
C THR A 69 -6.25 -9.18 -28.87
N LEU A 70 -6.59 -8.43 -27.82
CA LEU A 70 -7.32 -8.95 -26.67
C LEU A 70 -8.82 -9.12 -26.97
N PRO A 71 -9.42 -10.28 -26.66
CA PRO A 71 -10.72 -10.68 -27.19
C PRO A 71 -11.91 -9.97 -26.54
N SER A 72 -11.73 -9.36 -25.37
CA SER A 72 -12.82 -8.69 -24.64
C SER A 72 -12.38 -7.39 -23.97
N VAL A 73 -13.35 -6.51 -23.71
CA VAL A 73 -13.13 -5.27 -22.94
C VAL A 73 -12.58 -5.59 -21.54
N ASN A 74 -13.08 -6.64 -20.90
CA ASN A 74 -12.64 -7.04 -19.56
C ASN A 74 -11.20 -7.53 -19.54
N LYS A 75 -10.77 -8.34 -20.53
CA LYS A 75 -9.36 -8.77 -20.62
C LYS A 75 -8.42 -7.58 -20.88
N ARG A 76 -8.83 -6.61 -21.70
CA ARG A 76 -8.08 -5.35 -21.89
C ARG A 76 -7.96 -4.52 -20.63
N PHE A 77 -9.07 -4.35 -19.92
CA PHE A 77 -9.09 -3.62 -18.66
C PHE A 77 -8.19 -4.29 -17.62
N GLY A 78 -8.29 -5.62 -17.47
CA GLY A 78 -7.40 -6.41 -16.62
C GLY A 78 -5.92 -6.26 -16.97
N ALA A 79 -5.57 -6.33 -18.26
CA ALA A 79 -4.19 -6.12 -18.72
C ALA A 79 -3.67 -4.71 -18.39
N THR A 80 -4.52 -3.68 -18.49
CA THR A 80 -4.17 -2.29 -18.14
C THR A 80 -3.97 -2.13 -16.63
N LEU A 81 -4.83 -2.77 -15.83
CA LEU A 81 -4.71 -2.76 -14.37
C LEU A 81 -3.63 -3.71 -13.83
N GLY A 82 -3.05 -4.57 -14.67
CA GLY A 82 -2.01 -5.52 -14.27
C GLY A 82 -0.79 -4.86 -13.62
N GLU A 83 -0.51 -3.59 -13.93
CA GLU A 83 0.57 -2.84 -13.29
C GLU A 83 0.31 -2.54 -11.80
N LEU A 84 -0.96 -2.49 -11.34
CA LEU A 84 -1.29 -2.31 -9.92
C LEU A 84 -0.77 -3.45 -9.03
N VAL A 85 -0.46 -4.62 -9.60
CA VAL A 85 0.15 -5.74 -8.89
C VAL A 85 1.47 -5.32 -8.25
N GLY A 86 2.30 -4.54 -8.96
CA GLY A 86 3.57 -4.05 -8.41
C GLY A 86 3.38 -3.14 -7.20
N GLY A 87 2.38 -2.26 -7.26
CA GLY A 87 1.96 -1.44 -6.13
C GLY A 87 1.59 -2.31 -4.92
N ARG A 88 0.72 -3.30 -5.11
CA ARG A 88 0.30 -4.21 -4.02
C ARG A 88 1.46 -4.94 -3.36
N VAL A 89 2.41 -5.45 -4.13
CA VAL A 89 3.63 -6.10 -3.60
C VAL A 89 4.42 -5.11 -2.73
N GLY A 90 4.66 -3.90 -3.24
CA GLY A 90 5.39 -2.87 -2.51
C GLY A 90 4.72 -2.46 -1.20
N LEU A 91 3.39 -2.36 -1.20
CA LEU A 91 2.60 -1.98 -0.02
C LEU A 91 2.56 -3.06 1.04
N ALA A 92 2.39 -4.33 0.64
CA ALA A 92 2.47 -5.46 1.56
C ALA A 92 3.83 -5.49 2.27
N TYR A 93 4.92 -5.38 1.50
CA TYR A 93 6.28 -5.36 2.03
C TYR A 93 6.55 -4.15 2.96
N SER A 94 6.13 -2.95 2.53
CA SER A 94 6.30 -1.71 3.30
C SER A 94 5.50 -1.74 4.60
N SER A 95 4.31 -2.34 4.58
CA SER A 95 3.49 -2.53 5.77
C SER A 95 4.19 -3.38 6.84
N VAL A 96 4.89 -4.44 6.43
CA VAL A 96 5.71 -5.24 7.37
C VAL A 96 6.82 -4.39 8.00
N SER A 97 7.41 -3.47 7.25
CA SER A 97 8.45 -2.57 7.78
C SER A 97 7.90 -1.62 8.86
N VAL A 98 6.69 -1.09 8.65
CA VAL A 98 5.98 -0.30 9.66
C VAL A 98 5.69 -1.14 10.91
N LEU A 99 5.20 -2.37 10.74
CA LEU A 99 4.94 -3.30 11.85
C LEU A 99 6.21 -3.60 12.66
N LYS A 100 7.34 -3.85 11.99
CA LYS A 100 8.65 -4.07 12.63
C LYS A 100 9.03 -2.89 13.53
N VAL A 101 8.87 -1.66 13.06
CA VAL A 101 9.18 -0.46 13.85
C VAL A 101 8.27 -0.37 15.07
N ALA A 102 6.96 -0.49 14.88
CA ALA A 102 5.97 -0.38 15.96
C ALA A 102 6.16 -1.45 17.04
N ALA A 103 6.31 -2.71 16.63
CA ALA A 103 6.56 -3.83 17.53
C ALA A 103 7.88 -3.66 18.29
N THR A 104 8.94 -3.22 17.61
CA THR A 104 10.24 -2.98 18.24
C THR A 104 10.15 -1.92 19.34
N ILE A 105 9.49 -0.78 19.07
CA ILE A 105 9.30 0.28 20.07
C ILE A 105 8.53 -0.27 21.27
N ALA A 106 7.39 -0.91 21.03
CA ALA A 106 6.53 -1.42 22.10
C ALA A 106 7.22 -2.50 22.96
N ILE A 107 7.90 -3.46 22.33
CA ILE A 107 8.59 -4.54 23.05
C ILE A 107 9.76 -3.99 23.86
N ARG A 108 10.59 -3.11 23.30
CA ARG A 108 11.71 -2.50 24.03
C ARG A 108 11.24 -1.65 25.19
N TYR A 109 10.19 -0.86 25.00
CA TYR A 109 9.57 -0.10 26.10
C TYR A 109 9.07 -1.05 27.20
N SER A 110 8.49 -2.18 26.82
CA SER A 110 7.93 -3.15 27.76
C SER A 110 8.98 -3.90 28.59
N LEU A 111 10.20 -4.04 28.06
CA LEU A 111 11.35 -4.64 28.76
C LEU A 111 11.92 -3.74 29.86
N ILE A 112 11.69 -2.42 29.79
CA ILE A 112 12.27 -1.47 30.74
C ILE A 112 11.21 -0.82 31.64
N ARG A 113 9.95 -0.74 31.17
CA ARG A 113 8.88 -0.14 31.94
C ARG A 113 8.48 -1.12 33.04
N GLN A 114 8.65 -0.69 34.28
CA GLN A 114 8.10 -1.37 35.45
C GLN A 114 6.79 -0.69 35.86
N GLN A 115 5.81 -1.50 36.23
CA GLN A 115 4.55 -1.02 36.82
C GLN A 115 3.86 -2.17 37.54
N PHE A 116 3.57 -1.97 38.84
CA PHE A 116 3.02 -2.98 39.73
C PHE A 116 3.95 -4.20 39.91
N GLY A 117 3.55 -5.15 40.75
CA GLY A 117 4.33 -6.33 41.07
C GLY A 117 3.67 -7.13 42.20
N PRO A 118 4.27 -8.27 42.59
CA PRO A 118 3.83 -9.01 43.77
C PRO A 118 3.89 -8.12 45.03
N PRO A 119 3.00 -8.33 46.01
CA PRO A 119 3.05 -7.58 47.27
C PRO A 119 4.42 -7.72 47.94
N ASN A 120 4.95 -6.60 48.46
CA ASN A 120 6.25 -6.53 49.14
C ASN A 120 7.46 -6.98 48.28
N GLN A 121 7.35 -6.96 46.97
CA GLN A 121 8.45 -7.19 46.03
C GLN A 121 8.67 -5.96 45.14
N PRO A 122 9.85 -5.79 44.52
CA PRO A 122 10.05 -4.76 43.50
C PRO A 122 9.05 -4.88 42.36
N GLU A 123 8.79 -3.76 41.69
CA GLU A 123 7.98 -3.78 40.47
C GLU A 123 8.63 -4.67 39.40
N VAL A 124 7.79 -5.36 38.63
CA VAL A 124 8.24 -6.21 37.52
C VAL A 124 8.09 -5.47 36.21
N THR A 125 8.80 -5.92 35.17
CA THR A 125 8.66 -5.31 33.86
C THR A 125 7.27 -5.62 33.32
N ILE A 126 6.67 -4.70 32.57
CA ILE A 126 5.32 -4.93 32.05
C ILE A 126 5.31 -6.10 31.04
N LEU A 127 6.45 -6.47 30.45
CA LEU A 127 6.56 -7.66 29.60
C LEU A 127 6.50 -8.97 30.39
N ASP A 128 6.73 -8.98 31.71
CA ASP A 128 6.61 -10.20 32.53
C ASP A 128 5.15 -10.62 32.76
N TYR A 129 4.19 -9.72 32.49
CA TYR A 129 2.77 -10.05 32.54
C TYR A 129 2.32 -10.81 31.28
N GLN A 130 1.71 -11.98 31.47
CA GLN A 130 1.13 -12.78 30.39
C GLN A 130 0.12 -12.00 29.54
N SER A 131 -0.67 -11.12 30.17
CA SER A 131 -1.63 -10.26 29.46
C SER A 131 -0.95 -9.30 28.47
N HIS A 132 0.28 -8.88 28.76
CA HIS A 132 1.08 -8.04 27.87
C HIS A 132 1.79 -8.87 26.80
N GLN A 133 2.31 -10.04 27.17
CA GLN A 133 2.89 -11.00 26.23
C GLN A 133 1.88 -11.46 25.18
N HIS A 134 0.64 -11.74 25.57
CA HIS A 134 -0.42 -12.14 24.64
C HIS A 134 -0.74 -11.07 23.58
N LYS A 135 -0.46 -9.79 23.86
CA LYS A 135 -0.59 -8.70 22.87
C LYS A 135 0.60 -8.65 21.92
N LEU A 136 1.82 -8.75 22.45
CA LEU A 136 3.04 -8.41 21.71
C LEU A 136 3.76 -9.61 21.10
N MET A 137 3.77 -10.77 21.77
CA MET A 137 4.54 -11.93 21.33
C MET A 137 3.94 -12.60 20.09
N PRO A 138 2.61 -12.81 19.99
CA PRO A 138 2.00 -13.27 18.74
C PRO A 138 2.24 -12.27 17.60
N MET A 139 2.20 -10.97 17.88
CA MET A 139 2.48 -9.93 16.89
C MET A 139 3.92 -9.97 16.39
N LEU A 140 4.88 -10.21 17.28
CA LEU A 140 6.27 -10.42 16.90
C LEU A 140 6.40 -11.64 15.97
N ALA A 141 5.78 -12.76 16.32
CA ALA A 141 5.78 -13.96 15.47
C ALA A 141 5.14 -13.69 14.09
N SER A 142 3.97 -13.03 14.06
CA SER A 142 3.32 -12.61 12.82
C SER A 142 4.20 -11.68 11.97
N THR A 143 4.97 -10.79 12.61
CA THR A 143 5.90 -9.89 11.91
C THR A 143 6.97 -10.67 11.13
N TYR A 144 7.52 -11.74 11.70
CA TYR A 144 8.46 -12.62 11.00
C TYR A 144 7.78 -13.41 9.89
N ALA A 145 6.60 -13.98 10.16
CA ALA A 145 5.83 -14.71 9.16
C ALA A 145 5.52 -13.83 7.93
N PHE A 146 5.05 -12.59 8.15
CA PHE A 146 4.77 -11.66 7.07
C PHE A 146 6.05 -11.20 6.35
N HIS A 147 7.16 -11.08 7.06
CA HIS A 147 8.43 -10.78 6.40
C HIS A 147 8.79 -11.85 5.37
N PHE A 148 8.74 -13.13 5.74
CA PHE A 148 9.04 -14.21 4.79
C PHE A 148 8.01 -14.30 3.66
N ALA A 149 6.72 -14.16 3.98
CA ALA A 149 5.66 -14.19 2.97
C ALA A 149 5.81 -13.06 1.93
N THR A 150 6.09 -11.83 2.38
CA THR A 150 6.26 -10.67 1.49
C THR A 150 7.57 -10.71 0.72
N THR A 151 8.66 -11.20 1.30
CA THR A 151 9.92 -11.44 0.56
C THR A 151 9.72 -12.48 -0.56
N ASN A 152 9.01 -13.58 -0.27
CA ASN A 152 8.68 -14.56 -1.30
C ASN A 152 7.79 -13.97 -2.42
N LEU A 153 6.81 -13.14 -2.06
CA LEU A 153 5.99 -12.43 -3.04
C LEU A 153 6.82 -11.50 -3.94
N VAL A 154 7.80 -10.77 -3.37
CA VAL A 154 8.72 -9.92 -4.14
C VAL A 154 9.53 -10.76 -5.14
N GLU A 155 10.05 -11.91 -4.71
CA GLU A 155 10.79 -12.83 -5.58
C GLU A 155 9.91 -13.37 -6.71
N LYS A 156 8.70 -13.86 -6.40
CA LYS A 156 7.73 -14.33 -7.40
C LYS A 156 7.36 -13.21 -8.38
N TYR A 157 7.14 -11.98 -7.91
CA TYR A 157 6.87 -10.84 -8.78
C TYR A 157 8.05 -10.51 -9.71
N ALA A 158 9.28 -10.57 -9.20
CA ALA A 158 10.48 -10.37 -10.01
C ALA A 158 10.66 -11.46 -11.07
N GLN A 159 10.30 -12.71 -10.76
CA GLN A 159 10.28 -13.82 -11.71
C GLN A 159 9.18 -13.64 -12.76
N MET A 160 7.97 -13.26 -12.34
CA MET A 160 6.82 -12.99 -13.21
C MET A 160 7.14 -11.92 -14.26
N LYS A 161 7.86 -10.85 -13.90
CA LYS A 161 8.26 -9.82 -14.87
C LYS A 161 9.27 -10.31 -15.92
N LYS A 162 9.93 -11.45 -15.70
CA LYS A 162 10.90 -12.07 -16.62
C LYS A 162 10.32 -13.26 -17.39
N SER A 163 9.17 -13.79 -16.99
CA SER A 163 8.53 -14.95 -17.62
C SER A 163 7.23 -14.57 -18.34
N HIS A 164 6.76 -15.48 -19.18
CA HIS A 164 5.41 -15.43 -19.78
C HIS A 164 4.52 -16.57 -19.24
N ASP A 165 4.83 -17.03 -18.04
CA ASP A 165 4.11 -18.10 -17.37
C ASP A 165 2.77 -17.58 -16.82
N GLU A 166 1.67 -18.02 -17.42
CA GLU A 166 0.32 -17.61 -17.04
C GLU A 166 -0.06 -18.06 -15.63
N GLU A 167 0.45 -19.20 -15.17
CA GLU A 167 0.18 -19.72 -13.82
C GLU A 167 0.87 -18.82 -12.78
N LEU A 168 2.14 -18.48 -13.01
CA LEU A 168 2.87 -17.55 -12.14
C LEU A 168 2.22 -16.16 -12.08
N VAL A 169 1.69 -15.66 -13.20
CA VAL A 169 0.96 -14.37 -13.24
C VAL A 169 -0.30 -14.44 -12.39
N ALA A 170 -1.09 -15.50 -12.51
CA ALA A 170 -2.29 -15.71 -11.71
C ALA A 170 -1.96 -15.83 -10.21
N ASP A 171 -0.94 -16.61 -9.88
CA ASP A 171 -0.40 -16.79 -8.52
C ASP A 171 -0.04 -15.45 -7.88
N VAL A 172 0.80 -14.66 -8.56
CA VAL A 172 1.25 -13.34 -8.05
C VAL A 172 0.07 -12.39 -7.91
N HIS A 173 -0.91 -12.45 -8.82
CA HIS A 173 -2.12 -11.64 -8.71
C HIS A 173 -2.91 -11.96 -7.44
N ALA A 174 -3.23 -13.23 -7.20
CA ALA A 174 -3.97 -13.68 -6.02
C ALA A 174 -3.20 -13.42 -4.72
N LEU A 175 -1.91 -13.78 -4.67
CA LEU A 175 -1.05 -13.58 -3.50
C LEU A 175 -0.87 -12.10 -3.17
N SER A 176 -0.65 -11.25 -4.18
CA SER A 176 -0.49 -9.80 -3.96
C SER A 176 -1.78 -9.16 -3.43
N ALA A 177 -2.95 -9.55 -3.95
CA ALA A 177 -4.23 -9.06 -3.45
C ALA A 177 -4.45 -9.48 -1.98
N GLY A 178 -4.30 -10.77 -1.68
CA GLY A 178 -4.52 -11.32 -0.34
C GLY A 178 -3.52 -10.80 0.70
N LEU A 179 -2.21 -10.86 0.40
CA LEU A 179 -1.18 -10.39 1.33
C LEU A 179 -1.25 -8.88 1.56
N LYS A 180 -1.48 -8.08 0.51
CA LYS A 180 -1.67 -6.64 0.69
C LYS A 180 -2.85 -6.38 1.61
N ALA A 181 -4.01 -6.98 1.35
CA ALA A 181 -5.21 -6.73 2.13
C ALA A 181 -5.06 -7.19 3.60
N TYR A 182 -4.52 -8.39 3.81
CA TYR A 182 -4.37 -8.95 5.14
C TYR A 182 -3.30 -8.22 5.97
N VAL A 183 -2.10 -8.04 5.42
CA VAL A 183 -0.95 -7.47 6.15
C VAL A 183 -1.18 -6.00 6.48
N THR A 184 -1.79 -5.22 5.56
CA THR A 184 -2.10 -3.81 5.83
C THR A 184 -3.16 -3.67 6.93
N SER A 185 -4.25 -4.45 6.88
CA SER A 185 -5.28 -4.47 7.93
C SER A 185 -4.69 -4.88 9.29
N TYR A 186 -3.84 -5.92 9.30
CA TYR A 186 -3.18 -6.38 10.52
C TYR A 186 -2.26 -5.31 11.11
N THR A 187 -1.46 -4.66 10.26
CA THR A 187 -0.51 -3.62 10.67
C THR A 187 -1.24 -2.40 11.24
N ALA A 188 -2.32 -1.96 10.60
CA ALA A 188 -3.12 -0.83 11.07
C ALA A 188 -3.68 -1.07 12.49
N LYS A 189 -4.22 -2.27 12.74
CA LYS A 189 -4.67 -2.68 14.08
C LYS A 189 -3.51 -2.76 15.07
N SER A 190 -2.39 -3.32 14.64
CA SER A 190 -1.19 -3.51 15.48
C SER A 190 -0.58 -2.18 15.92
N LEU A 191 -0.60 -1.14 15.09
CA LEU A 191 -0.11 0.19 15.45
C LEU A 191 -0.85 0.75 16.67
N SER A 192 -2.17 0.59 16.73
CA SER A 192 -2.98 1.00 17.89
C SER A 192 -2.65 0.18 19.13
N ILE A 193 -2.51 -1.15 18.98
CA ILE A 193 -2.14 -2.04 20.09
C ILE A 193 -0.75 -1.70 20.65
N CYS A 194 0.25 -1.47 19.78
CA CYS A 194 1.60 -1.09 20.20
C CYS A 194 1.62 0.24 20.94
N ARG A 195 0.87 1.23 20.46
CA ARG A 195 0.71 2.53 21.12
C ARG A 195 0.13 2.37 22.52
N GLU A 196 -0.93 1.57 22.66
CA GLU A 196 -1.60 1.31 23.94
C GLU A 196 -0.72 0.52 24.91
N ALA A 197 0.07 -0.42 24.38
CA ALA A 197 1.07 -1.15 25.17
C ALA A 197 2.16 -0.24 25.76
N CYS A 198 2.34 0.96 25.22
CA CYS A 198 3.26 1.98 25.74
C CYS A 198 2.58 2.98 26.71
N GLY A 199 1.29 2.78 27.04
CA GLY A 199 0.53 3.63 27.95
C GLY A 199 0.46 5.10 27.48
N GLY A 200 0.46 6.03 28.44
CA GLY A 200 0.40 7.48 28.15
C GLY A 200 1.59 7.98 27.32
N HIS A 201 2.79 7.42 27.53
CA HIS A 201 3.97 7.79 26.74
C HIS A 201 3.79 7.46 25.26
N GLY A 202 3.07 6.39 24.92
CA GLY A 202 2.75 6.05 23.53
C GLY A 202 1.98 7.15 22.78
N TYR A 203 1.31 8.08 23.49
CA TYR A 203 0.59 9.19 22.88
C TYR A 203 1.49 10.37 22.50
N ALA A 204 2.70 10.46 23.06
CA ALA A 204 3.64 11.53 22.73
C ALA A 204 4.16 11.38 21.30
N ALA A 205 4.11 12.48 20.52
CA ALA A 205 4.49 12.48 19.10
C ALA A 205 5.93 11.98 18.85
N VAL A 206 6.85 12.24 19.78
CA VAL A 206 8.25 11.78 19.72
C VAL A 206 8.37 10.25 19.65
N ASN A 207 7.38 9.50 20.15
CA ASN A 207 7.33 8.04 20.10
C ASN A 207 6.72 7.50 18.81
N ARG A 208 6.40 8.39 17.85
CA ARG A 208 6.11 8.11 16.43
C ARG A 208 4.86 7.30 16.10
N PHE A 209 4.20 6.65 17.06
CA PHE A 209 3.00 5.84 16.78
C PHE A 209 1.90 6.62 16.02
N GLY A 210 1.68 7.89 16.37
CA GLY A 210 0.71 8.74 15.69
C GLY A 210 1.04 8.96 14.22
N SER A 211 2.28 9.36 13.90
CA SER A 211 2.73 9.53 12.51
C SER A 211 2.71 8.20 11.75
N LEU A 212 3.22 7.12 12.33
CA LEU A 212 3.20 5.80 11.68
C LEU A 212 1.77 5.36 11.34
N ARG A 213 0.82 5.54 12.27
CA ARG A 213 -0.59 5.22 12.03
C ARG A 213 -1.18 6.08 10.92
N ASN A 214 -0.99 7.39 10.99
CA ASN A 214 -1.55 8.33 10.02
C ASN A 214 -1.00 8.11 8.60
N ASP A 215 0.31 7.88 8.48
CA ASP A 215 0.97 7.66 7.18
C ASP A 215 0.67 6.28 6.60
N HIS A 216 0.43 5.27 7.46
CA HIS A 216 0.10 3.91 7.04
C HIS A 216 -1.39 3.73 6.72
N ASP A 217 -2.30 4.53 7.30
CA ASP A 217 -3.75 4.33 7.20
C ASP A 217 -4.26 4.10 5.76
N ILE A 218 -3.78 4.93 4.82
CA ILE A 218 -4.13 4.87 3.39
C ILE A 218 -3.72 3.54 2.71
N PHE A 219 -2.85 2.74 3.34
CA PHE A 219 -2.39 1.47 2.77
C PHE A 219 -3.51 0.46 2.61
N GLN A 220 -4.59 0.62 3.35
CA GLN A 220 -5.78 -0.21 3.24
C GLN A 220 -6.64 0.14 2.01
N THR A 221 -6.38 1.28 1.36
CA THR A 221 -7.27 1.86 0.33
C THR A 221 -6.61 1.95 -1.05
N PHE A 222 -5.41 2.52 -1.17
CA PHE A 222 -4.78 2.64 -2.49
C PHE A 222 -4.36 1.27 -3.06
N GLU A 223 -4.17 1.19 -4.38
CA GLU A 223 -3.86 -0.05 -5.11
C GLU A 223 -4.91 -1.19 -4.94
N GLY A 224 -6.11 -0.82 -4.50
CA GLY A 224 -7.27 -1.68 -4.31
C GLY A 224 -7.74 -1.68 -2.85
N ASP A 225 -9.02 -1.38 -2.64
CA ASP A 225 -9.66 -1.50 -1.35
C ASP A 225 -9.53 -2.93 -0.79
N ASN A 226 -9.24 -3.06 0.51
CA ASN A 226 -8.99 -4.36 1.12
C ASN A 226 -10.21 -5.31 1.05
N THR A 227 -11.44 -4.80 1.18
CA THR A 227 -12.64 -5.65 1.08
C THR A 227 -12.83 -6.16 -0.34
N VAL A 228 -12.63 -5.30 -1.34
CA VAL A 228 -12.72 -5.68 -2.76
C VAL A 228 -11.60 -6.67 -3.13
N LEU A 229 -10.38 -6.46 -2.67
CA LEU A 229 -9.26 -7.36 -2.95
C LEU A 229 -9.47 -8.76 -2.37
N LEU A 230 -10.03 -8.86 -1.16
CA LEU A 230 -10.31 -10.17 -0.56
C LEU A 230 -11.38 -10.96 -1.34
N GLN A 231 -12.33 -10.29 -1.99
CA GLN A 231 -13.29 -10.96 -2.88
C GLN A 231 -12.62 -11.56 -4.12
N GLN A 232 -11.49 -10.99 -4.58
CA GLN A 232 -10.73 -11.51 -5.72
C GLN A 232 -9.93 -12.78 -5.38
N VAL A 233 -9.72 -13.07 -4.10
CA VAL A 233 -8.95 -14.24 -3.64
C VAL A 233 -9.85 -15.47 -3.47
N VAL A 234 -11.15 -15.27 -3.27
CA VAL A 234 -12.13 -16.34 -3.01
C VAL A 234 -12.68 -16.95 -4.30
N GLY A 235 -12.50 -16.27 -5.45
CA GLY A 235 -12.92 -16.74 -6.77
C GLY A 235 -11.78 -17.35 -7.58
#